data_AF-A0A7C3NCH9-F1
#
_entry.id   AF-A0A7C3NCH9-F1
#
_cell.length_a   1.000
_cell.length_b   1.000
_cell.length_c   1.000
_cell.angle_alpha   90.00
_cell.angle_beta   90.00
_cell.angle_gamma   90.00
#
_symmetry.space_group_name_H-M   'P 1'
#
loop_
_entity.id
_entity.type
_entity.pdbx_description
1 polymer ?
#
loop_
_entity_poly.entity_id
_entity_poly.type
_entity_poly.pdbx_seq_one_letter_code
_entity_poly.pdbx_strand_id
1 'polypeptide(L)'
;MSFVLALIPILLILSLMVGLRWSAARAGGAGYLAALTIAVLSFGARAELLAYAHAKALVLSFDVLLIIWAAFLLYRVVDEAGAIRAIGKALPHLTPDRGLQALIIGWVFATFLQGVGGFGVPVAVIAPLLVALGFSPLTAVVLPSIGHGWAVTFGSMGSSFQALVSATNLPEQLLAPPAALFLGIAGFASGLLIAHAEGGWRSFKRLFLPVLIISLAMGAVQYLVAITALWNIAAFMGGLAGLAAVYPLAARWRKNAPSSSSLDLRSLGIALSGYGILILITLLAQIVPPVKEFLGKVVLQVNFPETITALGYSIPAGASRKIPLFRHAGMLLLYVSLLSYLVYRRAGYYTPGAPRRIVSSTVQRVMASSVSILSMVTMATIMEHAGMTEQLARGMAEGFGKGFPLVASWIGALGAFMTGSNTNSNVVFSALQLRTALLLDYAPAIILAAQTAGAGLASVVAPTKVVVGASTAGMAGREGEVMRALLVYTGLLVLLISCLTLAALWLF
;
A
#
# COMPACT_ATOMS: atom_id res chain seq x y z
N MET A 1 -28.95 1.73 -20.13
CA MET A 1 -28.47 0.36 -20.38
C MET A 1 -26.94 0.27 -20.30
N SER A 2 -26.19 1.20 -20.90
CA SER A 2 -24.72 1.18 -20.95
C SER A 2 -24.02 1.25 -19.57
N PHE A 3 -24.57 1.98 -18.59
CA PHE A 3 -24.03 2.03 -17.22
C PHE A 3 -24.01 0.64 -16.55
N VAL A 4 -25.14 -0.08 -16.60
CA VAL A 4 -25.28 -1.40 -15.97
C VAL A 4 -24.30 -2.39 -16.61
N LEU A 5 -24.19 -2.38 -17.94
CA LEU A 5 -23.23 -3.24 -18.66
C LEU A 5 -21.79 -2.91 -18.27
N ALA A 6 -21.44 -1.63 -18.20
CA ALA A 6 -20.10 -1.21 -17.76
C ALA A 6 -19.78 -1.59 -16.30
N LEU A 7 -20.81 -1.78 -15.47
CA LEU A 7 -20.67 -2.12 -14.05
C LEU A 7 -20.45 -3.63 -13.82
N ILE A 8 -20.89 -4.48 -14.76
CA ILE A 8 -20.80 -5.95 -14.65
C ILE A 8 -19.38 -6.46 -14.35
N PRO A 9 -18.30 -6.05 -15.04
CA PRO A 9 -16.97 -6.58 -14.78
C PRO A 9 -16.49 -6.34 -13.33
N ILE A 10 -16.80 -5.15 -12.81
CA ILE A 10 -16.48 -4.78 -11.43
C ILE A 10 -17.32 -5.61 -10.45
N LEU A 11 -18.65 -5.62 -10.62
CA LEU A 11 -19.54 -6.40 -9.76
C LEU A 11 -19.21 -7.89 -9.80
N LEU A 12 -18.83 -8.43 -10.95
CA LEU A 12 -18.42 -9.83 -11.08
C LEU A 12 -17.19 -10.13 -10.24
N ILE A 13 -16.13 -9.30 -10.31
CA ILE A 13 -14.96 -9.45 -9.43
C ILE A 13 -15.42 -9.42 -7.97
N LEU A 14 -16.20 -8.40 -7.62
CA LEU A 14 -16.68 -8.18 -6.26
C LEU A 14 -17.48 -9.38 -5.72
N SER A 15 -18.42 -9.90 -6.49
CA SER A 15 -19.26 -11.05 -6.15
C SER A 15 -18.47 -12.35 -6.09
N LEU A 16 -17.53 -12.59 -7.00
CA LEU A 16 -16.67 -13.78 -6.97
C LEU A 16 -15.75 -13.80 -5.76
N MET A 17 -15.22 -12.64 -5.35
CA MET A 17 -14.33 -12.53 -4.20
C MET A 17 -15.06 -12.64 -2.86
N VAL A 18 -16.25 -12.04 -2.73
CA VAL A 18 -17.00 -12.10 -1.46
C VAL A 18 -17.89 -13.33 -1.36
N GLY A 19 -18.65 -13.63 -2.42
CA GLY A 19 -19.59 -14.76 -2.43
C GLY A 19 -18.88 -16.10 -2.56
N LEU A 20 -18.07 -16.26 -3.62
CA LEU A 20 -17.39 -17.52 -3.90
C LEU A 20 -15.97 -17.62 -3.33
N ARG A 21 -15.47 -16.57 -2.66
CA ARG A 21 -14.14 -16.52 -2.04
C ARG A 21 -13.00 -16.80 -3.03
N TRP A 22 -13.17 -16.40 -4.29
CA TRP A 22 -12.12 -16.55 -5.30
C TRP A 22 -10.93 -15.64 -4.98
N SER A 23 -9.72 -16.14 -5.25
CA SER A 23 -8.50 -15.31 -5.21
C SER A 23 -8.61 -14.12 -6.18
N ALA A 24 -7.97 -12.99 -5.83
CA ALA A 24 -7.94 -11.80 -6.69
C ALA A 24 -7.46 -12.10 -8.13
N ALA A 25 -6.52 -13.03 -8.31
CA ALA A 25 -6.05 -13.47 -9.61
C ALA A 25 -7.16 -14.10 -10.48
N ARG A 26 -7.91 -15.05 -9.92
CA ARG A 26 -9.04 -15.73 -10.61
C ARG A 26 -10.20 -14.78 -10.87
N ALA A 27 -10.59 -14.01 -9.85
CA ALA A 27 -11.67 -13.04 -9.99
C ALA A 27 -11.31 -11.95 -11.02
N GLY A 28 -10.08 -11.44 -10.99
CA GLY A 28 -9.57 -10.48 -11.97
C GLY A 28 -9.59 -11.03 -13.40
N GLY A 29 -9.23 -12.31 -13.59
CA GLY A 29 -9.34 -12.96 -14.89
C GLY A 29 -10.79 -13.04 -15.41
N ALA A 30 -11.74 -13.35 -14.53
CA ALA A 30 -13.17 -13.34 -14.89
C ALA A 30 -13.68 -11.93 -15.22
N GLY A 31 -13.27 -10.92 -14.45
CA GLY A 31 -13.58 -9.51 -14.72
C GLY A 31 -13.00 -9.04 -16.06
N TYR A 32 -11.76 -9.41 -16.37
CA TYR A 32 -11.13 -9.16 -17.67
C TYR A 32 -11.94 -9.76 -18.82
N LEU A 33 -12.30 -11.05 -18.73
CA LEU A 33 -13.10 -11.71 -19.78
C LEU A 33 -14.47 -11.08 -19.95
N ALA A 34 -15.12 -10.69 -18.84
CA ALA A 34 -16.39 -9.97 -18.87
C ALA A 34 -16.25 -8.60 -19.54
N ALA A 35 -15.23 -7.81 -19.17
CA ALA A 35 -14.96 -6.51 -19.77
C ALA A 35 -14.66 -6.62 -21.27
N LEU A 36 -13.84 -7.59 -21.67
CA LEU A 36 -13.54 -7.87 -23.07
C LEU A 36 -14.81 -8.20 -23.87
N THR A 37 -15.64 -9.10 -23.34
CA THR A 37 -16.88 -9.54 -23.99
C THR A 37 -17.85 -8.37 -24.14
N ILE A 38 -18.06 -7.59 -23.07
CA ILE A 38 -18.97 -6.45 -23.09
C ILE A 38 -18.44 -5.32 -23.98
N ALA A 39 -17.13 -5.08 -23.98
CA ALA A 39 -16.50 -4.09 -24.83
C ALA A 39 -16.75 -4.38 -26.32
N VAL A 40 -16.59 -5.64 -26.74
CA VAL A 40 -16.84 -6.06 -28.12
C VAL A 40 -18.33 -5.99 -28.46
N LEU A 41 -19.19 -6.61 -27.64
CA LEU A 41 -20.59 -6.82 -27.98
C LEU A 41 -21.46 -5.56 -27.81
N SER A 42 -21.12 -4.67 -26.88
CA SER A 42 -21.99 -3.56 -26.47
C SER A 42 -21.37 -2.18 -26.60
N PHE A 43 -20.03 -2.08 -26.69
CA PHE A 43 -19.32 -0.81 -26.82
C PHE A 43 -18.59 -0.65 -28.16
N GLY A 44 -18.71 -1.63 -29.06
CA GLY A 44 -18.14 -1.56 -30.40
C GLY A 44 -16.61 -1.58 -30.42
N ALA A 45 -15.96 -2.20 -29.44
CA ALA A 45 -14.51 -2.33 -29.41
C ALA A 45 -14.00 -3.18 -30.59
N ARG A 46 -13.18 -2.57 -31.46
CA ARG A 46 -12.57 -3.24 -32.62
C ARG A 46 -11.27 -3.95 -32.21
N ALA A 47 -10.84 -4.93 -33.01
CA ALA A 47 -9.63 -5.71 -32.75
C ALA A 47 -8.37 -4.85 -32.56
N GLU A 48 -8.23 -3.79 -33.35
CA GLU A 48 -7.11 -2.84 -33.26
C GLU A 48 -7.08 -2.10 -31.91
N LEU A 49 -8.22 -1.54 -31.49
CA LEU A 49 -8.36 -0.88 -30.18
C LEU A 49 -8.02 -1.83 -29.04
N LEU A 50 -8.51 -3.09 -29.12
CA LEU A 50 -8.20 -4.09 -28.12
C LEU A 50 -6.71 -4.44 -28.11
N ALA A 51 -6.05 -4.56 -29.26
CA ALA A 51 -4.61 -4.81 -29.33
C ALA A 51 -3.81 -3.69 -28.65
N TYR A 52 -4.15 -2.42 -28.91
CA TYR A 52 -3.52 -1.29 -28.24
C TYR A 52 -3.83 -1.23 -26.74
N ALA A 53 -5.06 -1.53 -26.33
CA ALA A 53 -5.44 -1.59 -24.92
C ALA A 53 -4.65 -2.66 -24.14
N HIS A 54 -4.40 -3.84 -24.75
CA HIS A 54 -3.55 -4.88 -24.17
C HIS A 54 -2.08 -4.46 -24.14
N ALA A 55 -1.55 -3.87 -25.22
CA ALA A 55 -0.18 -3.37 -25.25
C ALA A 55 0.07 -2.30 -24.18
N LYS A 56 -0.87 -1.35 -24.00
CA LYS A 56 -0.83 -0.35 -22.92
C LYS A 56 -0.90 -1.01 -21.55
N ALA A 57 -1.76 -2.03 -21.37
CA ALA A 57 -1.85 -2.77 -20.12
C ALA A 57 -0.54 -3.47 -19.73
N LEU A 58 0.19 -4.02 -20.70
CA LEU A 58 1.49 -4.66 -20.47
C LEU A 58 2.52 -3.64 -19.97
N VAL A 59 2.60 -2.45 -20.57
CA VAL A 59 3.51 -1.38 -20.13
C VAL A 59 3.17 -0.91 -18.72
N LEU A 60 1.89 -0.67 -18.42
CA LEU A 60 1.44 -0.26 -17.09
C LEU A 60 1.65 -1.34 -16.03
N SER A 61 1.40 -2.61 -16.38
CA SER A 61 1.62 -3.73 -15.48
C SER A 61 3.11 -3.92 -15.20
N PHE A 62 3.96 -3.79 -16.21
CA PHE A 62 5.42 -3.87 -16.04
C PHE A 62 5.94 -2.84 -15.02
N ASP A 63 5.47 -1.59 -15.13
CA ASP A 63 5.81 -0.48 -14.22
C ASP A 63 5.51 -0.83 -12.75
N VAL A 64 4.28 -1.29 -12.48
CA VAL A 64 3.86 -1.68 -11.12
C VAL A 64 4.56 -2.95 -10.64
N LEU A 65 4.67 -3.98 -11.49
CA LEU A 65 5.21 -5.28 -11.12
C LEU A 65 6.71 -5.23 -10.84
N LEU A 66 7.46 -4.37 -11.54
CA LEU A 66 8.89 -4.20 -11.29
C LEU A 66 9.16 -3.72 -9.86
N ILE A 67 8.32 -2.85 -9.29
CA ILE A 67 8.40 -2.47 -7.87
C ILE A 67 8.04 -3.65 -6.97
N ILE A 68 6.92 -4.33 -7.24
CA ILE A 68 6.42 -5.39 -6.36
C ILE A 68 7.41 -6.54 -6.24
N TRP A 69 7.97 -7.01 -7.37
CA TRP A 69 8.97 -8.06 -7.39
C TRP A 69 10.22 -7.68 -6.62
N ALA A 70 10.76 -6.48 -6.86
CA ALA A 70 12.00 -6.04 -6.23
C ALA A 70 11.82 -5.70 -4.74
N ALA A 71 10.69 -5.10 -4.34
CA ALA A 71 10.35 -4.83 -2.95
C ALA A 71 10.23 -6.13 -2.15
N PHE A 72 9.51 -7.11 -2.71
CA PHE A 72 9.34 -8.40 -2.03
C PHE A 72 10.64 -9.20 -1.98
N LEU A 73 11.48 -9.11 -3.02
CA LEU A 73 12.83 -9.66 -3.00
C LEU A 73 13.67 -9.07 -1.87
N LEU A 74 13.69 -7.74 -1.72
CA LEU A 74 14.41 -7.07 -0.64
C LEU A 74 13.92 -7.55 0.72
N TYR A 75 12.61 -7.62 0.90
CA TYR A 75 12.01 -8.18 2.11
C TYR A 75 12.51 -9.59 2.39
N ARG A 76 12.50 -10.51 1.41
CA ARG A 76 12.99 -11.89 1.59
C ARG A 76 14.49 -11.95 1.90
N VAL A 77 15.30 -11.10 1.27
CA VAL A 77 16.74 -10.98 1.54
C VAL A 77 16.99 -10.63 3.01
N VAL A 78 16.26 -9.65 3.54
CA VAL A 78 16.42 -9.15 4.92
C VAL A 78 15.78 -10.10 5.95
N ASP A 79 14.61 -10.67 5.63
CA ASP A 79 13.88 -11.61 6.49
C ASP A 79 14.63 -12.95 6.66
N GLU A 80 15.16 -13.50 5.57
CA GLU A 80 15.95 -14.75 5.60
C GLU A 80 17.23 -14.59 6.42
N ALA A 81 17.81 -13.38 6.46
CA ALA A 81 18.94 -13.04 7.33
C ALA A 81 18.54 -12.88 8.81
N GLY A 82 17.25 -12.93 9.14
CA GLY A 82 16.75 -12.80 10.51
C GLY A 82 16.76 -11.37 11.08
N ALA A 83 17.06 -10.36 10.25
CA ALA A 83 17.18 -8.97 10.69
C ALA A 83 15.88 -8.41 11.28
N ILE A 84 14.72 -8.72 10.67
CA ILE A 84 13.40 -8.30 11.17
C ILE A 84 13.13 -8.83 12.58
N ARG A 85 13.48 -10.11 12.82
CA ARG A 85 13.34 -10.74 14.13
C ARG A 85 14.27 -10.13 15.18
N ALA A 86 15.50 -9.77 14.79
CA ALA A 86 16.45 -9.11 15.67
C ALA A 86 15.93 -7.75 16.15
N ILE A 87 15.38 -6.94 15.24
CA ILE A 87 14.77 -5.63 15.58
C ILE A 87 13.57 -5.83 16.51
N GLY A 88 12.68 -6.79 16.19
CA GLY A 88 11.50 -7.07 16.99
C GLY A 88 11.79 -7.49 18.44
N LYS A 89 12.92 -8.17 18.70
CA LYS A 89 13.34 -8.55 20.07
C LYS A 89 13.84 -7.36 20.90
N ALA A 90 14.34 -6.30 20.28
CA ALA A 90 14.86 -5.13 21.00
C ALA A 90 13.76 -4.23 21.54
N LEU A 91 12.65 -4.09 20.81
CA LEU A 91 11.58 -3.12 21.09
C LEU A 91 10.85 -3.29 22.43
N PRO A 92 10.52 -4.51 22.90
CA PRO A 92 9.76 -4.68 24.14
C PRO A 92 10.52 -4.20 25.38
N HIS A 93 11.85 -4.14 25.31
CA HIS A 93 12.72 -3.73 26.41
C HIS A 93 12.84 -2.20 26.54
N LEU A 94 12.22 -1.42 25.64
CA LEU A 94 12.30 0.03 25.68
C LEU A 94 11.47 0.65 26.82
N THR A 95 10.34 0.04 27.18
CA THR A 95 9.44 0.56 28.22
C THR A 95 8.65 -0.58 28.89
N PRO A 96 8.39 -0.50 30.21
CA PRO A 96 7.48 -1.40 30.89
C PRO A 96 5.98 -1.00 30.76
N ASP A 97 5.68 0.22 30.26
CA ASP A 97 4.28 0.65 30.10
C ASP A 97 3.60 -0.09 28.94
N ARG A 98 2.57 -0.86 29.25
CA ARG A 98 1.81 -1.69 28.28
C ARG A 98 1.19 -0.87 27.15
N GLY A 99 0.67 0.31 27.44
CA GLY A 99 0.07 1.21 26.45
C GLY A 99 1.11 1.76 25.47
N LEU A 100 2.28 2.16 25.97
CA LEU A 100 3.41 2.54 25.11
C LEU A 100 3.95 1.34 24.32
N GLN A 101 4.04 0.13 24.90
CA GLN A 101 4.42 -1.06 24.14
C GLN A 101 3.47 -1.32 22.96
N ALA A 102 2.15 -1.16 23.17
CA ALA A 102 1.15 -1.25 22.11
C ALA A 102 1.38 -0.22 20.99
N LEU A 103 1.71 1.03 21.32
CA LEU A 103 2.05 2.05 20.31
C LEU A 103 3.37 1.72 19.60
N ILE A 104 4.43 1.38 20.33
CA ILE A 104 5.75 1.13 19.74
C ILE A 104 5.71 -0.06 18.79
N ILE A 105 5.11 -1.17 19.24
CA ILE A 105 5.12 -2.43 18.50
C ILE A 105 3.97 -2.47 17.49
N GLY A 106 2.75 -2.15 17.93
CA GLY A 106 1.54 -2.23 17.11
C GLY A 106 1.34 -1.07 16.13
N TRP A 107 1.98 0.08 16.33
CA TRP A 107 1.82 1.24 15.44
C TRP A 107 3.11 1.62 14.72
N VAL A 108 4.15 1.93 15.48
CA VAL A 108 5.41 2.46 14.95
C VAL A 108 6.18 1.39 14.20
N PHE A 109 6.44 0.26 14.84
CA PHE A 109 7.13 -0.87 14.20
C PHE A 109 6.28 -1.49 13.09
N ALA A 110 4.95 -1.54 13.26
CA ALA A 110 4.04 -1.97 12.21
C ALA A 110 4.14 -1.10 10.95
N THR A 111 4.24 0.22 11.14
CA THR A 111 4.46 1.19 10.05
C THR A 111 5.82 0.98 9.38
N PHE A 112 6.89 0.78 10.17
CA PHE A 112 8.22 0.47 9.64
C PHE A 112 8.20 -0.81 8.78
N LEU A 113 7.60 -1.89 9.29
CA LEU A 113 7.46 -3.15 8.54
C LEU A 113 6.58 -2.98 7.30
N GLN A 114 5.55 -2.14 7.35
CA GLN A 114 4.72 -1.85 6.19
C GLN A 114 5.48 -1.05 5.14
N GLY A 115 6.40 -0.17 5.54
CA GLY A 115 7.31 0.53 4.65
C GLY A 115 8.12 -0.42 3.76
N VAL A 116 8.65 -1.49 4.36
CA VAL A 116 9.55 -2.45 3.69
C VAL A 116 8.83 -3.66 3.10
N GLY A 117 8.13 -4.41 3.95
CA GLY A 117 7.71 -5.79 3.69
C GLY A 117 6.31 -5.94 3.10
N GLY A 118 5.43 -4.97 3.34
CA GLY A 118 4.07 -4.97 2.78
C GLY A 118 3.29 -6.27 3.04
N PHE A 119 2.29 -6.55 2.20
CA PHE A 119 1.68 -7.90 2.03
C PHE A 119 1.26 -8.66 3.30
N GLY A 120 0.86 -7.94 4.36
CA GLY A 120 0.44 -8.55 5.63
C GLY A 120 1.59 -8.97 6.57
N VAL A 121 2.85 -8.70 6.18
CA VAL A 121 4.05 -8.90 7.00
C VAL A 121 3.94 -8.22 8.37
N PRO A 122 3.47 -6.96 8.50
CA PRO A 122 3.40 -6.31 9.82
C PRO A 122 2.62 -7.14 10.84
N VAL A 123 1.42 -7.59 10.48
CA VAL A 123 0.55 -8.37 11.37
C VAL A 123 1.15 -9.74 11.65
N ALA A 124 1.67 -10.42 10.63
CA ALA A 124 2.26 -11.77 10.76
C ALA A 124 3.48 -11.81 11.71
N VAL A 125 4.28 -10.74 11.72
CA VAL A 125 5.47 -10.63 12.59
C VAL A 125 5.10 -10.13 13.98
N ILE A 126 4.20 -9.15 14.07
CA ILE A 126 3.92 -8.44 15.32
C ILE A 126 2.95 -9.21 16.21
N ALA A 127 1.96 -9.90 15.65
CA ALA A 127 0.97 -10.57 16.47
C ALA A 127 1.58 -11.64 17.42
N PRO A 128 2.48 -12.54 16.97
CA PRO A 128 3.20 -13.44 17.89
C PRO A 128 4.02 -12.70 18.95
N LEU A 129 4.65 -11.58 18.58
CA LEU A 129 5.46 -10.78 19.50
C LEU A 129 4.58 -10.18 20.61
N LEU A 130 3.41 -9.64 20.28
CA LEU A 130 2.48 -9.10 21.26
C LEU A 130 1.87 -10.19 22.14
N VAL A 131 1.55 -11.37 21.58
CA VAL A 131 1.10 -12.52 22.38
C VAL A 131 2.18 -12.93 23.40
N ALA A 132 3.45 -13.00 22.98
CA ALA A 132 4.57 -13.32 23.87
C ALA A 132 4.78 -12.29 25.00
N LEU A 133 4.31 -11.04 24.81
CA LEU A 133 4.32 -9.98 25.82
C LEU A 133 3.08 -9.97 26.72
N GLY A 134 2.17 -10.94 26.57
CA GLY A 134 0.97 -11.07 27.39
C GLY A 134 -0.22 -10.25 26.90
N PHE A 135 -0.21 -9.74 25.66
CA PHE A 135 -1.43 -9.21 25.05
C PHE A 135 -2.40 -10.35 24.71
N SER A 136 -3.70 -10.05 24.79
CA SER A 136 -4.70 -11.03 24.34
C SER A 136 -4.50 -11.34 22.86
N PRO A 137 -4.76 -12.57 22.39
CA PRO A 137 -4.65 -12.92 20.98
C PRO A 137 -5.41 -11.97 20.05
N LEU A 138 -6.62 -11.53 20.45
CA LEU A 138 -7.42 -10.58 19.70
C LEU A 138 -6.71 -9.24 19.56
N THR A 139 -6.28 -8.66 20.69
CA THR A 139 -5.54 -7.39 20.70
C THR A 139 -4.25 -7.49 19.89
N ALA A 140 -3.53 -8.60 20.00
CA ALA A 140 -2.26 -8.83 19.30
C ALA A 140 -2.39 -8.80 17.77
N VAL A 141 -3.55 -9.17 17.21
CA VAL A 141 -3.83 -9.03 15.77
C VAL A 141 -4.41 -7.66 15.44
N VAL A 142 -5.29 -7.12 16.29
CA VAL A 142 -5.99 -5.85 16.04
C VAL A 142 -5.03 -4.67 16.01
N LEU A 143 -4.11 -4.57 16.97
CA LEU A 143 -3.20 -3.42 17.08
C LEU A 143 -2.32 -3.22 15.83
N PRO A 144 -1.51 -4.22 15.38
CA PRO A 144 -0.71 -4.05 14.17
C PRO A 144 -1.56 -3.79 12.93
N SER A 145 -2.74 -4.41 12.83
CA SER A 145 -3.63 -4.23 11.67
C SER A 145 -4.10 -2.78 11.53
N ILE A 146 -4.56 -2.16 12.63
CA ILE A 146 -4.93 -0.73 12.64
C ILE A 146 -3.69 0.13 12.37
N GLY A 147 -2.58 -0.18 13.06
CA GLY A 147 -1.41 0.68 13.11
C GLY A 147 -0.70 0.87 11.79
N HIS A 148 -0.74 -0.11 10.90
CA HIS A 148 -0.04 0.01 9.64
C HIS A 148 -0.92 0.46 8.46
N GLY A 149 -2.25 0.58 8.63
CA GLY A 149 -3.19 0.87 7.54
C GLY A 149 -2.91 2.18 6.82
N TRP A 150 -2.58 3.23 7.58
CA TRP A 150 -2.23 4.55 7.04
C TRP A 150 -0.92 4.57 6.23
N ALA A 151 -0.03 3.60 6.46
CA ALA A 151 1.25 3.51 5.77
C ALA A 151 1.16 2.73 4.45
N VAL A 152 0.03 2.09 4.13
CA VAL A 152 -0.05 1.11 3.03
C VAL A 152 0.20 1.73 1.65
N THR A 153 -0.25 2.96 1.39
CA THR A 153 -0.13 3.60 0.08
C THR A 153 1.33 3.85 -0.31
N PHE A 154 2.12 4.46 0.57
CA PHE A 154 3.55 4.69 0.38
C PHE A 154 4.42 3.53 0.89
N GLY A 155 3.82 2.54 1.55
CA GLY A 155 4.48 1.33 2.00
C GLY A 155 4.59 0.29 0.90
N SER A 156 5.19 -0.86 1.21
CA SER A 156 5.63 -1.86 0.23
C SER A 156 6.46 -1.19 -0.88
N MET A 157 7.33 -0.27 -0.47
CA MET A 157 8.11 0.59 -1.35
C MET A 157 7.29 1.43 -2.34
N GLY A 158 6.11 1.89 -1.93
CA GLY A 158 5.22 2.74 -2.71
C GLY A 158 4.45 2.04 -3.83
N SER A 159 4.37 0.71 -3.84
CA SER A 159 3.72 -0.05 -4.93
C SER A 159 2.27 0.36 -5.19
N SER A 160 1.52 0.71 -4.15
CA SER A 160 0.12 1.12 -4.29
C SER A 160 -0.03 2.55 -4.80
N PHE A 161 0.86 3.45 -4.38
CA PHE A 161 0.95 4.79 -4.94
C PHE A 161 1.39 4.75 -6.41
N GLN A 162 2.33 3.88 -6.79
CA GLN A 162 2.68 3.67 -8.20
C GLN A 162 1.46 3.21 -8.99
N ALA A 163 0.69 2.24 -8.49
CA ALA A 163 -0.52 1.80 -9.18
C ALA A 163 -1.55 2.93 -9.37
N LEU A 164 -1.69 3.83 -8.40
CA LEU A 164 -2.53 5.03 -8.53
C LEU A 164 -2.01 5.94 -9.66
N VAL A 165 -0.71 6.22 -9.67
CA VAL A 165 -0.03 7.05 -10.68
C VAL A 165 -0.16 6.43 -12.08
N SER A 166 0.12 5.13 -12.23
CA SER A 166 0.03 4.42 -13.51
C SER A 166 -1.40 4.32 -14.02
N ALA A 167 -2.39 4.08 -13.14
CA ALA A 167 -3.80 3.96 -13.54
C ALA A 167 -4.45 5.30 -13.94
N THR A 168 -3.94 6.42 -13.43
CA THR A 168 -4.48 7.77 -13.71
C THR A 168 -3.65 8.53 -14.73
N ASN A 169 -2.41 8.09 -14.97
CA ASN A 169 -1.40 8.79 -15.76
C ASN A 169 -1.14 10.23 -15.30
N LEU A 170 -1.43 10.55 -14.04
CA LEU A 170 -1.17 11.87 -13.46
C LEU A 170 0.25 11.95 -12.86
N PRO A 171 0.86 13.14 -12.82
CA PRO A 171 2.17 13.32 -12.19
C PRO A 171 2.15 12.99 -10.70
N GLU A 172 3.19 12.31 -10.22
CA GLU A 172 3.35 11.98 -8.81
C GLU A 172 3.42 13.23 -7.92
N GLN A 173 3.94 14.35 -8.44
CA GLN A 173 4.05 15.63 -7.74
C GLN A 173 2.67 16.22 -7.44
N LEU A 174 1.66 15.91 -8.26
CA LEU A 174 0.28 16.33 -8.05
C LEU A 174 -0.42 15.43 -7.01
N LEU A 175 -0.17 14.12 -7.06
CA LEU A 175 -0.89 13.14 -6.24
C LEU A 175 -0.29 12.94 -4.85
N ALA A 176 1.03 13.07 -4.69
CA ALA A 176 1.72 12.73 -3.45
C ALA A 176 1.38 13.66 -2.28
N PRO A 177 1.31 15.00 -2.42
CA PRO A 177 1.02 15.88 -1.30
C PRO A 177 -0.33 15.61 -0.61
N PRO A 178 -1.49 15.59 -1.31
CA PRO A 178 -2.76 15.34 -0.64
C PRO A 178 -2.87 13.92 -0.10
N ALA A 179 -2.33 12.92 -0.80
CA ALA A 179 -2.30 11.54 -0.31
C ALA A 179 -1.47 11.42 0.98
N ALA A 180 -0.29 12.04 1.04
CA ALA A 180 0.57 12.02 2.22
C ALA A 180 -0.04 12.74 3.40
N LEU A 181 -0.73 13.86 3.17
CA LEU A 181 -1.44 14.61 4.21
C LEU A 181 -2.60 13.78 4.80
N PHE A 182 -3.47 13.22 3.95
CA PHE A 182 -4.62 12.41 4.38
C PHE A 182 -4.16 11.20 5.20
N LEU A 183 -3.12 10.53 4.73
CA LEU A 183 -2.54 9.39 5.44
C LEU A 183 -1.85 9.81 6.74
N GLY A 184 -1.14 10.95 6.78
CA GLY A 184 -0.53 11.47 8.01
C GLY A 184 -1.57 11.74 9.10
N ILE A 185 -2.70 12.37 8.74
CA ILE A 185 -3.83 12.60 9.65
C ILE A 185 -4.46 11.27 10.10
N ALA A 186 -4.65 10.33 9.16
CA ALA A 186 -5.12 8.99 9.51
C ALA A 186 -4.11 8.22 10.40
N GLY A 187 -2.81 8.50 10.27
CA GLY A 187 -1.76 7.95 11.13
C GLY A 187 -1.92 8.41 12.57
N PHE A 188 -2.13 9.71 12.79
CA PHE A 188 -2.47 10.25 14.12
C PHE A 188 -3.71 9.58 14.71
N ALA A 189 -4.81 9.50 13.93
CA ALA A 189 -6.02 8.82 14.37
C ALA A 189 -5.77 7.33 14.67
N SER A 190 -4.95 6.64 13.86
CA SER A 190 -4.60 5.23 14.07
C SER A 190 -3.87 5.01 15.41
N GLY A 191 -2.93 5.89 15.78
CA GLY A 191 -2.26 5.83 17.08
C GLY A 191 -3.24 6.00 18.26
N LEU A 192 -4.20 6.91 18.12
CA LEU A 192 -5.25 7.10 19.12
C LEU A 192 -6.19 5.88 19.22
N LEU A 193 -6.57 5.29 18.10
CA LEU A 193 -7.40 4.08 18.07
C LEU A 193 -6.67 2.87 18.64
N ILE A 194 -5.34 2.78 18.51
CA ILE A 194 -4.52 1.75 19.18
C ILE A 194 -4.54 1.93 20.68
N ALA A 195 -4.39 3.17 21.18
CA ALA A 195 -4.51 3.45 22.61
C ALA A 195 -5.91 3.05 23.13
N HIS A 196 -6.97 3.34 22.36
CA HIS A 196 -8.32 2.91 22.70
C HIS A 196 -8.49 1.39 22.68
N ALA A 197 -7.96 0.70 21.66
CA ALA A 197 -8.08 -0.75 21.53
C ALA A 197 -7.29 -1.52 22.61
N GLU A 198 -6.24 -0.94 23.18
CA GLU A 198 -5.46 -1.54 24.26
C GLU A 198 -6.10 -1.35 25.64
N GLY A 199 -6.54 -0.13 25.97
CA GLY A 199 -6.97 0.21 27.35
C GLY A 199 -8.16 1.16 27.45
N GLY A 200 -8.96 1.26 26.39
CA GLY A 200 -10.18 2.07 26.31
C GLY A 200 -9.93 3.58 26.42
N TRP A 201 -10.97 4.33 26.82
CA TRP A 201 -10.88 5.80 26.89
C TRP A 201 -9.86 6.34 27.90
N ARG A 202 -9.53 5.58 28.94
CA ARG A 202 -8.48 5.97 29.90
C ARG A 202 -7.11 5.97 29.23
N SER A 203 -6.78 4.90 28.50
CA SER A 203 -5.51 4.78 27.77
C SER A 203 -5.42 5.81 26.64
N PHE A 204 -6.51 6.03 25.89
CA PHE A 204 -6.59 7.10 24.88
C PHE A 204 -6.21 8.48 25.43
N LYS A 205 -6.82 8.92 26.54
CA LYS A 205 -6.55 10.25 27.12
C LYS A 205 -5.12 10.35 27.64
N ARG A 206 -4.64 9.30 28.32
CA ARG A 206 -3.30 9.22 28.90
C ARG A 206 -2.20 9.25 27.83
N LEU A 207 -2.41 8.56 26.72
CA LEU A 207 -1.42 8.41 25.64
C LEU A 207 -1.57 9.46 24.54
N PHE A 208 -2.49 10.41 24.65
CA PHE A 208 -2.72 11.44 23.64
C PHE A 208 -1.43 12.20 23.26
N LEU A 209 -0.68 12.68 24.25
CA LEU A 209 0.54 13.44 23.99
C LEU A 209 1.67 12.59 23.37
N PRO A 210 1.98 11.38 23.87
CA PRO A 210 2.86 10.45 23.15
C PRO A 210 2.42 10.18 21.70
N VAL A 211 1.12 9.94 21.47
CA VAL A 211 0.58 9.73 20.11
C VAL A 211 0.79 10.96 19.23
N LEU A 212 0.52 12.15 19.75
CA LEU A 212 0.71 13.40 19.02
C LEU A 212 2.18 13.56 18.59
N ILE A 213 3.13 13.42 19.52
CA ILE A 213 4.56 13.56 19.23
C ILE A 213 5.03 12.53 18.17
N ILE A 214 4.66 11.26 18.35
CA ILE A 214 5.03 10.19 17.44
C ILE A 214 4.40 10.43 16.05
N SER A 215 3.11 10.75 16.00
CA SER A 215 2.41 11.00 14.73
C SER A 215 2.95 12.19 13.97
N LEU A 216 3.33 13.28 14.65
CA LEU A 216 3.93 14.44 14.02
C LEU A 216 5.28 14.08 13.40
N ALA A 217 6.12 13.33 14.11
CA ALA A 217 7.39 12.85 13.57
C ALA A 217 7.19 11.93 12.35
N MET A 218 6.34 10.91 12.47
CA MET A 218 6.09 9.95 11.39
C MET A 218 5.42 10.60 10.17
N GLY A 219 4.38 11.39 10.41
CA GLY A 219 3.58 12.07 9.38
C GLY A 219 4.34 13.17 8.67
N ALA A 220 5.08 14.01 9.39
CA ALA A 220 5.89 15.07 8.78
C ALA A 220 7.02 14.50 7.92
N VAL A 221 7.75 13.49 8.42
CA VAL A 221 8.81 12.85 7.63
C VAL A 221 8.23 12.13 6.41
N GLN A 222 7.11 11.39 6.56
CA GLN A 222 6.43 10.80 5.41
C GLN A 222 6.04 11.87 4.39
N TYR A 223 5.42 12.97 4.81
CA TYR A 223 5.00 14.05 3.92
C TYR A 223 6.18 14.67 3.18
N LEU A 224 7.22 15.10 3.91
CA LEU A 224 8.41 15.72 3.34
C LEU A 224 9.10 14.81 2.32
N VAL A 225 9.21 13.52 2.62
CA VAL A 225 9.80 12.54 1.70
C VAL A 225 8.88 12.29 0.49
N ALA A 226 7.56 12.20 0.70
CA ALA A 226 6.58 11.93 -0.35
C ALA A 226 6.46 13.05 -1.39
N ILE A 227 6.60 14.32 -1.00
CA ILE A 227 6.55 15.45 -1.94
C ILE A 227 7.83 15.58 -2.79
N THR A 228 8.87 14.82 -2.47
CA THR A 228 10.08 14.73 -3.31
C THR A 228 10.00 13.55 -4.28
N ALA A 229 11.07 13.30 -5.04
CA ALA A 229 11.20 12.12 -5.89
C ALA A 229 11.39 10.80 -5.10
N LEU A 230 11.24 10.81 -3.76
CA LEU A 230 11.51 9.69 -2.86
C LEU A 230 10.23 9.11 -2.22
N TRP A 231 9.05 9.32 -2.82
CA TRP A 231 7.78 8.80 -2.31
C TRP A 231 7.77 7.27 -2.10
N ASN A 232 8.59 6.52 -2.82
CA ASN A 232 8.74 5.07 -2.69
C ASN A 232 9.34 4.64 -1.34
N ILE A 233 10.05 5.52 -0.62
CA ILE A 233 10.58 5.25 0.73
C ILE A 233 9.85 6.06 1.80
N ALA A 234 8.79 6.81 1.48
CA ALA A 234 8.16 7.76 2.40
C ALA A 234 7.60 7.11 3.66
N ALA A 235 6.82 6.03 3.53
CA ALA A 235 6.28 5.31 4.69
C ALA A 235 7.38 4.67 5.55
N PHE A 236 8.43 4.16 4.90
CA PHE A 236 9.59 3.59 5.58
C PHE A 236 10.34 4.64 6.41
N MET A 237 10.61 5.81 5.83
CA MET A 237 11.23 6.94 6.54
C MET A 237 10.33 7.47 7.66
N GLY A 238 9.01 7.52 7.45
CA GLY A 238 8.05 7.84 8.51
C GLY A 238 8.13 6.86 9.67
N GLY A 239 8.17 5.55 9.40
CA GLY A 239 8.36 4.51 10.42
C GLY A 239 9.67 4.65 11.19
N LEU A 240 10.79 4.93 10.49
CA LEU A 240 12.09 5.22 11.12
C LEU A 240 12.04 6.45 12.03
N ALA A 241 11.39 7.53 11.58
CA ALA A 241 11.21 8.73 12.38
C ALA A 241 10.40 8.44 13.65
N GLY A 242 9.37 7.59 13.55
CA GLY A 242 8.63 7.11 14.71
C GLY A 242 9.50 6.32 15.68
N LEU A 243 10.33 5.38 15.19
CA LEU A 243 11.25 4.62 16.03
C LEU A 243 12.26 5.53 16.75
N ALA A 244 12.77 6.56 16.06
CA ALA A 244 13.64 7.56 16.65
C ALA A 244 12.92 8.43 17.69
N ALA A 245 11.68 8.86 17.42
CA ALA A 245 10.87 9.68 18.34
C ALA A 245 10.45 8.92 19.60
N VAL A 246 10.25 7.60 19.50
CA VAL A 246 9.92 6.73 20.63
C VAL A 246 11.05 6.66 21.65
N TYR A 247 12.32 6.68 21.23
CA TYR A 247 13.46 6.48 22.13
C TYR A 247 13.51 7.48 23.32
N PRO A 248 13.45 8.81 23.12
CA PRO A 248 13.43 9.77 24.23
C PRO A 248 12.14 9.72 25.04
N LEU A 249 11.01 9.35 24.43
CA LEU A 249 9.75 9.15 25.15
C LEU A 249 9.88 7.96 26.10
N ALA A 250 10.28 6.79 25.59
CA ALA A 250 10.46 5.57 26.36
C ALA A 250 11.47 5.74 27.51
N ALA A 251 12.50 6.58 27.33
CA ALA A 251 13.47 6.90 28.39
C ALA A 251 12.82 7.46 29.67
N ARG A 252 11.69 8.16 29.60
CA ARG A 252 10.97 8.67 30.78
C ARG A 252 10.36 7.57 31.65
N TRP A 253 10.07 6.41 31.06
CA TRP A 253 9.48 5.25 31.74
C TRP A 253 10.48 4.10 31.96
N ARG A 254 11.74 4.29 31.54
CA ARG A 254 12.82 3.28 31.57
C ARG A 254 13.33 2.94 32.98
N LYS A 255 13.07 3.77 34.00
CA LYS A 255 13.55 3.55 35.38
C LYS A 255 13.14 2.19 35.97
N ASN A 256 12.09 1.57 35.44
CA ASN A 256 11.58 0.25 35.86
C ASN A 256 11.67 -0.81 34.75
N ALA A 257 12.44 -0.57 33.68
CA ALA A 257 12.61 -1.57 32.63
C ALA A 257 13.47 -2.74 33.16
N PRO A 258 13.11 -4.00 32.86
CA PRO A 258 13.91 -5.15 33.27
C PRO A 258 15.36 -5.01 32.76
N SER A 259 16.33 -5.42 33.58
CA SER A 259 17.76 -5.38 33.23
C SER A 259 17.98 -6.08 31.89
N SER A 260 18.31 -5.31 30.85
CA SER A 260 18.50 -5.88 29.51
C SER A 260 19.76 -6.73 29.48
N SER A 261 19.70 -7.92 28.89
CA SER A 261 20.87 -8.52 28.24
C SER A 261 21.52 -7.47 27.34
N SER A 262 22.84 -7.32 27.36
CA SER A 262 23.57 -6.36 26.52
C SER A 262 23.08 -6.45 25.07
N LEU A 263 22.50 -5.37 24.55
CA LEU A 263 22.13 -5.27 23.13
C LEU A 263 23.39 -5.47 22.31
N ASP A 264 23.45 -6.54 21.52
CA ASP A 264 24.55 -6.75 20.58
C ASP A 264 24.43 -5.74 19.44
N LEU A 265 25.08 -4.58 19.62
CA LEU A 265 25.10 -3.46 18.68
C LEU A 265 25.65 -3.88 17.31
N ARG A 266 26.57 -4.85 17.27
CA ARG A 266 27.14 -5.34 16.01
C ARG A 266 26.07 -6.11 15.24
N SER A 267 25.35 -7.00 15.91
CA SER A 267 24.25 -7.75 15.27
C SER A 267 23.12 -6.84 14.80
N LEU A 268 22.78 -5.81 15.57
CA LEU A 268 21.76 -4.83 15.21
C LEU A 268 22.21 -3.95 14.04
N GLY A 269 23.47 -3.50 14.03
CA GLY A 269 24.04 -2.72 12.92
C GLY A 269 24.05 -3.50 11.61
N ILE A 270 24.40 -4.79 11.65
CA ILE A 270 24.33 -5.66 10.48
C ILE A 270 22.86 -5.86 10.07
N ALA A 271 21.96 -6.14 11.00
CA ALA A 271 20.53 -6.28 10.70
C ALA A 271 19.95 -5.04 10.00
N LEU A 272 20.35 -3.84 10.43
CA LEU A 272 19.93 -2.56 9.85
C LEU A 272 20.66 -2.19 8.54
N SER A 273 21.75 -2.87 8.19
CA SER A 273 22.57 -2.51 7.03
C SER A 273 21.80 -2.55 5.70
N GLY A 274 20.89 -3.51 5.49
CA GLY A 274 20.06 -3.56 4.28
C GLY A 274 19.16 -2.32 4.11
N TYR A 275 18.72 -1.75 5.23
CA TYR A 275 17.95 -0.51 5.25
C TYR A 275 18.82 0.74 5.07
N GLY A 276 20.03 0.74 5.63
CA GLY A 276 21.03 1.78 5.34
C GLY A 276 21.41 1.82 3.86
N ILE A 277 21.61 0.65 3.23
CA ILE A 277 21.87 0.52 1.79
C ILE A 277 20.68 1.05 0.98
N LEU A 278 19.45 0.76 1.40
CA LEU A 278 18.25 1.30 0.76
C LEU A 278 18.27 2.83 0.71
N ILE A 279 18.49 3.47 1.86
CA ILE A 279 18.58 4.94 1.96
C ILE A 279 19.72 5.46 1.08
N LEU A 280 20.92 4.87 1.20
CA LEU A 280 22.09 5.32 0.45
C LEU A 280 21.87 5.26 -1.06
N ILE A 281 21.44 4.11 -1.59
CA ILE A 281 21.25 3.92 -3.03
C ILE A 281 20.14 4.83 -3.58
N THR A 282 19.05 5.01 -2.84
CA THR A 282 17.96 5.89 -3.28
C THR A 282 18.36 7.36 -3.29
N LEU A 283 19.11 7.83 -2.28
CA LEU A 283 19.65 9.19 -2.27
C LEU A 283 20.67 9.41 -3.38
N LEU A 284 21.61 8.47 -3.58
CA LEU A 284 22.59 8.56 -4.66
C LEU A 284 21.90 8.62 -6.04
N ALA A 285 20.90 7.78 -6.29
CA ALA A 285 20.21 7.74 -7.57
C ALA A 285 19.34 8.98 -7.87
N GLN A 286 18.88 9.70 -6.83
CA GLN A 286 17.92 10.80 -7.00
C GLN A 286 18.51 12.19 -6.77
N ILE A 287 19.58 12.31 -5.97
CA ILE A 287 20.18 13.59 -5.58
C ILE A 287 21.48 13.85 -6.35
N VAL A 288 22.32 12.83 -6.58
CA VAL A 288 23.63 13.03 -7.22
C VAL A 288 23.43 13.16 -8.74
N PRO A 289 23.66 14.34 -9.36
CA PRO A 289 23.30 14.57 -10.76
C PRO A 289 23.96 13.61 -11.76
N PRO A 290 25.27 13.31 -11.67
CA PRO A 290 25.90 12.34 -12.58
C PRO A 290 25.26 10.95 -12.54
N VAL A 291 24.89 10.49 -11.35
CA VAL A 291 24.25 9.17 -11.16
C VAL A 291 22.82 9.20 -11.69
N LYS A 292 22.07 10.26 -11.37
CA LYS A 292 20.69 10.46 -11.82
C LYS A 292 20.59 10.50 -13.34
N GLU A 293 21.48 11.23 -14.00
CA GLU A 293 21.54 11.31 -15.46
C GLU A 293 21.94 9.97 -16.07
N PHE A 294 22.98 9.32 -15.53
CA PHE A 294 23.44 8.02 -16.02
C PHE A 294 22.34 6.95 -15.96
N LEU A 295 21.67 6.82 -14.81
CA LEU A 295 20.56 5.86 -14.63
C LEU A 295 19.30 6.26 -15.41
N GLY A 296 19.18 7.53 -15.79
CA GLY A 296 18.05 8.09 -16.53
C GLY A 296 18.13 7.94 -18.06
N LYS A 297 19.24 7.46 -18.62
CA LYS A 297 19.46 7.42 -20.08
C LYS A 297 18.50 6.50 -20.83
N VAL A 298 18.16 5.35 -20.24
CA VAL A 298 17.29 4.36 -20.88
C VAL A 298 15.87 4.54 -20.37
N VAL A 299 15.02 5.08 -21.24
CA VAL A 299 13.60 5.34 -20.95
C VAL A 299 12.74 4.47 -21.86
N LEU A 300 11.92 3.61 -21.27
CA LEU A 300 10.86 2.92 -21.98
C LEU A 300 9.66 3.88 -22.09
N GLN A 301 9.27 4.18 -23.32
CA GLN A 301 8.08 4.96 -23.64
C GLN A 301 7.52 4.45 -24.97
N VAL A 302 6.22 4.15 -25.00
CA VAL A 302 5.52 3.63 -26.18
C VAL A 302 4.49 4.65 -26.61
N ASN A 303 4.47 5.01 -27.89
CA ASN A 303 3.45 5.89 -28.45
C ASN A 303 2.27 5.07 -28.95
N PHE A 304 1.07 5.43 -28.53
CA PHE A 304 -0.17 4.80 -28.95
C PHE A 304 -0.91 5.73 -29.93
N PRO A 305 -1.41 5.22 -31.06
CA PRO A 305 -2.21 6.00 -31.97
C PRO A 305 -3.59 6.29 -31.38
N GLU A 306 -4.33 7.19 -32.03
CA GLU A 306 -5.74 7.40 -31.73
C GLU A 306 -6.52 6.11 -32.02
N THR A 307 -7.45 5.77 -31.15
CA THR A 307 -8.33 4.62 -31.34
C THR A 307 -9.78 5.05 -31.21
N ILE A 308 -10.66 4.49 -32.05
CA ILE A 308 -12.08 4.85 -32.09
C ILE A 308 -12.90 3.56 -32.10
N THR A 309 -13.92 3.49 -31.23
CA THR A 309 -14.88 2.38 -31.24
C THR A 309 -15.84 2.48 -32.42
N ALA A 310 -16.51 1.39 -32.79
CA ALA A 310 -17.56 1.42 -33.81
C ALA A 310 -18.75 2.34 -33.44
N LEU A 311 -18.88 2.70 -32.16
CA LEU A 311 -19.89 3.62 -31.63
C LEU A 311 -19.39 5.07 -31.53
N GLY A 312 -18.19 5.37 -32.04
CA GLY A 312 -17.65 6.74 -32.10
C GLY A 312 -16.98 7.25 -30.83
N TYR A 313 -16.68 6.40 -29.85
CA TYR A 313 -15.89 6.79 -28.68
C TYR A 313 -14.41 6.79 -29.05
N SER A 314 -13.74 7.94 -28.95
CA SER A 314 -12.32 8.09 -29.28
C SER A 314 -11.43 8.24 -28.05
N ILE A 315 -10.28 7.59 -28.10
CA ILE A 315 -9.14 7.84 -27.20
C ILE A 315 -8.06 8.52 -28.04
N PRO A 316 -7.66 9.76 -27.70
CA PRO A 316 -6.67 10.51 -28.48
C PRO A 316 -5.31 9.81 -28.47
N ALA A 317 -4.54 10.03 -29.54
CA ALA A 317 -3.16 9.57 -29.62
C ALA A 317 -2.32 10.14 -28.47
N GLY A 318 -1.42 9.33 -27.92
CA GLY A 318 -0.63 9.75 -26.77
C GLY A 318 0.50 8.80 -26.43
N ALA A 319 1.51 9.33 -25.76
CA ALA A 319 2.62 8.54 -25.26
C ALA A 319 2.26 7.88 -23.92
N SER A 320 2.77 6.67 -23.72
CA SER A 320 2.80 6.04 -22.39
C SER A 320 3.61 6.91 -21.43
N ARG A 321 3.42 6.67 -20.13
CA ARG A 321 4.31 7.19 -19.10
C ARG A 321 5.75 6.79 -19.40
N LYS A 322 6.69 7.71 -19.12
CA LYS A 322 8.13 7.47 -19.22
C LYS A 322 8.58 6.59 -18.05
N ILE A 323 9.15 5.43 -18.35
CA ILE A 323 9.72 4.51 -17.36
C ILE A 323 11.25 4.53 -17.51
N PRO A 324 11.98 5.31 -16.70
CA PRO A 324 13.44 5.33 -16.76
C PRO A 324 13.99 4.03 -16.16
N LEU A 325 14.31 3.04 -17.00
CA LEU A 325 14.48 1.65 -16.58
C LEU A 325 15.45 1.50 -15.41
N PHE A 326 16.68 2.02 -15.51
CA PHE A 326 17.70 1.86 -14.46
C PHE A 326 17.53 2.77 -13.25
N ARG A 327 16.79 3.89 -13.39
CA ARG A 327 16.43 4.80 -12.29
C ARG A 327 15.06 4.46 -11.67
N HIS A 328 14.33 3.53 -12.27
CA HIS A 328 13.01 3.12 -11.81
C HIS A 328 13.11 2.59 -10.37
N ALA A 329 12.11 2.90 -9.55
CA ALA A 329 12.10 2.52 -8.13
C ALA A 329 12.34 1.01 -7.93
N GLY A 330 11.75 0.16 -8.78
CA GLY A 330 11.96 -1.28 -8.73
C GLY A 330 13.41 -1.71 -9.05
N MET A 331 14.10 -1.01 -9.95
CA MET A 331 15.52 -1.31 -10.22
C MET A 331 16.42 -0.89 -9.06
N LEU A 332 16.14 0.26 -8.44
CA LEU A 332 16.87 0.69 -7.24
C LEU A 332 16.73 -0.34 -6.11
N LEU A 333 15.52 -0.86 -5.91
CA LEU A 333 15.25 -1.94 -4.95
C LEU A 333 15.99 -3.24 -5.29
N LEU A 334 16.13 -3.56 -6.58
CA LEU A 334 16.89 -4.71 -7.01
C LEU A 334 18.38 -4.54 -6.66
N TYR A 335 18.96 -3.36 -6.91
CA TYR A 335 20.35 -3.07 -6.53
C TYR A 335 20.55 -3.20 -5.01
N VAL A 336 19.61 -2.64 -4.23
CA VAL A 336 19.63 -2.73 -2.77
C VAL A 336 19.52 -4.18 -2.31
N SER A 337 18.67 -4.99 -2.94
CA SER A 337 18.51 -6.41 -2.62
C SER A 337 19.80 -7.19 -2.86
N LEU A 338 20.46 -6.95 -4.00
CA LEU A 338 21.73 -7.61 -4.35
C LEU A 338 22.85 -7.23 -3.38
N LEU A 339 23.01 -5.93 -3.09
CA LEU A 339 24.04 -5.45 -2.17
C LEU A 339 23.78 -5.94 -0.73
N SER A 340 22.54 -5.88 -0.26
CA SER A 340 22.17 -6.38 1.07
C SER A 340 22.44 -7.87 1.20
N TYR A 341 22.08 -8.67 0.18
CA TYR A 341 22.39 -10.09 0.14
C TYR A 341 23.89 -10.36 0.25
N LEU A 342 24.74 -9.59 -0.45
CA LEU A 342 26.20 -9.74 -0.35
C LEU A 342 26.73 -9.42 1.05
N VAL A 343 26.19 -8.38 1.71
CA VAL A 343 26.57 -8.01 3.08
C VAL A 343 26.18 -9.12 4.06
N TYR A 344 24.92 -9.58 4.04
CA TYR A 344 24.45 -10.63 4.94
C TYR A 344 25.15 -11.97 4.71
N ARG A 345 25.47 -12.30 3.45
CA ARG A 345 26.24 -13.49 3.10
C ARG A 345 27.65 -13.43 3.68
N ARG A 346 28.36 -12.31 3.52
CA ARG A 346 29.72 -12.14 4.08
C ARG A 346 29.73 -12.16 5.60
N ALA A 347 28.67 -11.66 6.22
CA ALA A 347 28.51 -11.66 7.67
C ALA A 347 28.08 -13.03 8.25
N GLY A 348 27.77 -14.02 7.40
CA GLY A 348 27.39 -15.37 7.85
C GLY A 348 25.94 -15.50 8.33
N TYR A 349 25.04 -14.59 7.96
CA TYR A 349 23.64 -14.58 8.43
C TYR A 349 22.71 -15.53 7.66
N TYR A 350 23.21 -16.16 6.60
CA TYR A 350 22.44 -17.09 5.79
C TYR A 350 22.80 -18.54 6.07
N THR A 351 21.78 -19.38 6.17
CA THR A 351 21.94 -20.84 6.21
C THR A 351 22.10 -21.42 4.79
N PRO A 352 22.69 -22.62 4.64
CA PRO A 352 22.81 -23.28 3.33
C PRO A 352 21.47 -23.33 2.58
N GLY A 353 21.50 -23.03 1.27
CA GLY A 353 20.29 -22.99 0.44
C GLY A 353 19.46 -21.69 0.50
N ALA A 354 19.91 -20.67 1.24
CA ALA A 354 19.23 -19.38 1.31
C ALA A 354 18.90 -18.75 -0.05
N PRO A 355 19.78 -18.77 -1.08
CA PRO A 355 19.46 -18.14 -2.37
C PRO A 355 18.25 -18.76 -3.05
N ARG A 356 18.18 -20.10 -3.01
CA ARG A 356 17.05 -20.86 -3.58
C ARG A 356 15.77 -20.53 -2.84
N ARG A 357 15.79 -20.47 -1.50
CA ARG A 357 14.61 -20.12 -0.68
C ARG A 357 14.14 -18.69 -0.88
N ILE A 358 15.07 -17.74 -0.99
CA ILE A 358 14.76 -16.33 -1.28
C ILE A 358 14.05 -16.24 -2.63
N VAL A 359 14.65 -16.78 -3.70
CA VAL A 359 14.08 -16.70 -5.04
C VAL A 359 12.76 -17.47 -5.13
N SER A 360 12.69 -18.70 -4.63
CA SER A 360 11.47 -19.52 -4.71
C SER A 360 10.32 -18.89 -3.95
N SER A 361 10.57 -18.34 -2.75
CA SER A 361 9.53 -17.66 -1.99
C SER A 361 9.09 -16.36 -2.65
N THR A 362 10.00 -15.63 -3.31
CA THR A 362 9.65 -14.41 -4.05
C THR A 362 8.73 -14.76 -5.22
N VAL A 363 9.11 -15.73 -6.04
CA VAL A 363 8.28 -16.20 -7.16
C VAL A 363 6.92 -16.66 -6.67
N GLN A 364 6.86 -17.61 -5.72
CA GLN A 364 5.59 -18.18 -5.25
C GLN A 364 4.61 -17.12 -4.71
N ARG A 365 5.11 -16.13 -3.96
CA ARG A 365 4.24 -15.11 -3.35
C ARG A 365 3.85 -14.00 -4.32
N VAL A 366 4.74 -13.60 -5.23
CA VAL A 366 4.50 -12.48 -6.15
C VAL A 366 3.74 -12.91 -7.41
N MET A 367 3.83 -14.17 -7.83
CA MET A 367 3.15 -14.65 -9.05
C MET A 367 1.63 -14.46 -8.99
N ALA A 368 0.98 -14.80 -7.87
CA ALA A 368 -0.47 -14.59 -7.73
C ALA A 368 -0.85 -13.09 -7.79
N SER A 369 -0.04 -12.23 -7.18
CA SER A 369 -0.19 -10.78 -7.28
C SER A 369 0.01 -10.28 -8.72
N SER A 370 0.95 -10.89 -9.46
CA SER A 370 1.26 -10.53 -10.84
C SER A 370 0.11 -10.82 -11.79
N VAL A 371 -0.49 -12.02 -11.68
CA VAL A 371 -1.68 -12.38 -12.46
C VAL A 371 -2.85 -11.48 -12.12
N SER A 372 -3.05 -11.15 -10.84
CA SER A 372 -4.11 -10.23 -10.42
C SER A 372 -3.93 -8.84 -11.04
N ILE A 373 -2.73 -8.27 -10.96
CA ILE A 373 -2.44 -6.93 -11.49
C ILE A 373 -2.58 -6.93 -13.00
N LEU A 374 -1.99 -7.90 -13.70
CA LEU A 374 -2.09 -7.96 -15.15
C LEU A 374 -3.55 -8.05 -15.61
N SER A 375 -4.35 -8.93 -15.01
CA SER A 375 -5.76 -9.07 -15.34
C SER A 375 -6.57 -7.79 -15.03
N MET A 376 -6.35 -7.20 -13.86
CA MET A 376 -7.09 -6.00 -13.44
C MET A 376 -6.69 -4.75 -14.23
N VAL A 377 -5.39 -4.57 -14.53
CA VAL A 377 -4.90 -3.47 -15.38
C VAL A 377 -5.45 -3.65 -16.79
N THR A 378 -5.40 -4.87 -17.35
CA THR A 378 -5.94 -5.13 -18.69
C THR A 378 -7.44 -4.91 -18.75
N MET A 379 -8.17 -5.34 -17.73
CA MET A 379 -9.60 -5.03 -17.61
C MET A 379 -9.83 -3.51 -17.58
N ALA A 380 -9.11 -2.78 -16.72
CA ALA A 380 -9.26 -1.34 -16.58
C ALA A 380 -8.92 -0.58 -17.87
N THR A 381 -7.86 -0.99 -18.60
CA THR A 381 -7.51 -0.36 -19.88
C THR A 381 -8.55 -0.69 -20.96
N ILE A 382 -9.08 -1.91 -21.03
CA ILE A 382 -10.17 -2.22 -21.97
C ILE A 382 -11.39 -1.37 -21.67
N MET A 383 -11.78 -1.27 -20.40
CA MET A 383 -12.91 -0.43 -19.98
C MET A 383 -12.70 1.04 -20.29
N GLU A 384 -11.47 1.54 -20.14
CA GLU A 384 -11.08 2.90 -20.53
C GLU A 384 -11.24 3.10 -22.05
N HIS A 385 -10.62 2.25 -22.88
CA HIS A 385 -10.61 2.46 -24.33
C HIS A 385 -11.96 2.19 -24.99
N ALA A 386 -12.78 1.32 -24.40
CA ALA A 386 -14.14 1.08 -24.87
C ALA A 386 -15.15 2.15 -24.40
N GLY A 387 -14.75 3.09 -23.54
CA GLY A 387 -15.65 4.11 -22.99
C GLY A 387 -16.58 3.62 -21.88
N MET A 388 -16.35 2.40 -21.35
CA MET A 388 -17.12 1.85 -20.23
C MET A 388 -16.85 2.65 -18.95
N THR A 389 -15.60 3.03 -18.70
CA THR A 389 -15.22 3.85 -17.53
C THR A 389 -15.91 5.21 -17.55
N GLU A 390 -16.06 5.82 -18.73
CA GLU A 390 -16.77 7.09 -18.91
C GLU A 390 -18.26 6.96 -18.56
N GLN A 391 -18.92 5.87 -19.00
CA GLN A 391 -20.32 5.60 -18.66
C GLN A 391 -20.52 5.39 -17.16
N LEU A 392 -19.61 4.67 -16.50
CA LEU A 392 -19.63 4.52 -15.04
C LEU A 392 -19.45 5.86 -14.33
N ALA A 393 -18.51 6.68 -14.79
CA ALA A 393 -18.23 7.97 -14.20
C ALA A 393 -19.45 8.90 -14.28
N ARG A 394 -20.14 8.92 -15.42
CA ARG A 394 -21.40 9.67 -15.59
C ARG A 394 -22.48 9.19 -14.64
N GLY A 395 -22.69 7.88 -14.52
CA GLY A 395 -23.66 7.34 -13.57
C GLY A 395 -23.32 7.66 -12.11
N MET A 396 -22.03 7.68 -11.75
CA MET A 396 -21.58 8.11 -10.41
C MET A 396 -21.79 9.61 -10.19
N ALA A 397 -21.50 10.43 -11.20
CA ALA A 397 -21.70 11.87 -11.16
C ALA A 397 -23.18 12.24 -11.03
N GLU A 398 -24.06 11.59 -11.79
CA GLU A 398 -25.51 11.79 -11.73
C GLU A 398 -26.09 11.26 -10.41
N GLY A 399 -25.64 10.08 -9.95
CA GLY A 399 -26.17 9.43 -8.76
C GLY A 399 -25.76 10.09 -7.44
N PHE A 400 -24.48 10.47 -7.30
CA PHE A 400 -23.97 11.07 -6.07
C PHE A 400 -23.88 12.60 -6.12
N GLY A 401 -23.71 13.18 -7.32
CA GLY A 401 -23.57 14.63 -7.52
C GLY A 401 -22.56 15.25 -6.56
N LYS A 402 -22.99 16.32 -5.87
CA LYS A 402 -22.16 17.04 -4.88
C LYS A 402 -21.75 16.19 -3.67
N GLY A 403 -22.41 15.05 -3.43
CA GLY A 403 -22.09 14.11 -2.37
C GLY A 403 -20.95 13.15 -2.70
N PHE A 404 -20.47 13.11 -3.96
CA PHE A 404 -19.44 12.17 -4.39
C PHE A 404 -18.15 12.17 -3.53
N PRO A 405 -17.63 13.32 -3.06
CA PRO A 405 -16.41 13.32 -2.24
C PRO A 405 -16.53 12.52 -0.93
N LEU A 406 -17.74 12.42 -0.36
CA LEU A 406 -17.98 11.59 0.83
C LEU A 406 -17.85 10.10 0.54
N VAL A 407 -18.08 9.68 -0.70
CA VAL A 407 -18.14 8.28 -1.12
C VAL A 407 -16.81 7.82 -1.72
N ALA A 408 -16.00 8.75 -2.21
CA ALA A 408 -14.72 8.47 -2.86
C ALA A 408 -13.81 7.55 -2.03
N SER A 409 -13.64 7.83 -0.73
CA SER A 409 -12.80 6.98 0.13
C SER A 409 -13.40 5.59 0.38
N TRP A 410 -14.74 5.46 0.40
CA TRP A 410 -15.44 4.19 0.58
C TRP A 410 -15.34 3.29 -0.64
N ILE A 411 -15.31 3.85 -1.85
CA ILE A 411 -15.05 3.08 -3.08
C ILE A 411 -13.66 2.43 -3.00
N GLY A 412 -12.65 3.22 -2.62
CA GLY A 412 -11.30 2.71 -2.43
C GLY A 412 -11.24 1.65 -1.33
N ALA A 413 -11.90 1.92 -0.21
CA ALA A 413 -12.00 1.01 0.93
C ALA A 413 -12.63 -0.33 0.56
N LEU A 414 -13.77 -0.30 -0.14
CA LEU A 414 -14.49 -1.48 -0.61
C LEU A 414 -13.60 -2.32 -1.53
N GLY A 415 -12.99 -1.70 -2.54
CA GLY A 415 -12.09 -2.39 -3.46
C GLY A 415 -10.92 -3.08 -2.76
N ALA A 416 -10.31 -2.42 -1.78
CA ALA A 416 -9.17 -2.97 -1.05
C ALA A 416 -9.56 -4.02 0.00
N PHE A 417 -10.71 -3.86 0.66
CA PHE A 417 -11.27 -4.85 1.58
C PHE A 417 -11.55 -6.17 0.84
N MET A 418 -12.15 -6.09 -0.36
CA MET A 418 -12.52 -7.25 -1.14
C MET A 418 -11.30 -7.91 -1.78
N THR A 419 -10.39 -7.13 -2.37
CA THR A 419 -9.21 -7.67 -3.05
C THR A 419 -8.06 -8.04 -2.12
N GLY A 420 -8.06 -7.52 -0.89
CA GLY A 420 -6.92 -7.59 0.03
C GLY A 420 -5.71 -6.75 -0.36
N SER A 421 -5.84 -5.88 -1.37
CA SER A 421 -4.72 -5.13 -1.93
C SER A 421 -5.14 -3.69 -2.28
N ASN A 422 -4.45 -2.73 -1.65
CA ASN A 422 -4.57 -1.32 -2.02
C ASN A 422 -4.14 -1.11 -3.49
N THR A 423 -3.08 -1.79 -3.93
CA THR A 423 -2.62 -1.76 -5.33
C THR A 423 -3.73 -2.18 -6.29
N ASN A 424 -4.43 -3.28 -6.02
CA ASN A 424 -5.53 -3.75 -6.88
C ASN A 424 -6.72 -2.78 -6.86
N SER A 425 -7.07 -2.22 -5.69
CA SER A 425 -8.12 -1.20 -5.61
C SER A 425 -7.80 0.02 -6.46
N ASN A 426 -6.56 0.51 -6.38
CA ASN A 426 -6.11 1.64 -7.19
C ASN A 426 -6.11 1.34 -8.68
N VAL A 427 -5.69 0.14 -9.11
CA VAL A 427 -5.77 -0.27 -10.53
C VAL A 427 -7.21 -0.22 -11.04
N VAL A 428 -8.17 -0.73 -10.28
CA VAL A 428 -9.56 -0.86 -10.74
C VAL A 428 -10.33 0.46 -10.70
N PHE A 429 -10.18 1.23 -9.62
CA PHE A 429 -11.10 2.33 -9.32
C PHE A 429 -10.51 3.73 -9.55
N SER A 430 -9.20 3.89 -9.67
CA SER A 430 -8.62 5.25 -9.78
C SER A 430 -8.97 5.94 -11.10
N ALA A 431 -9.01 5.21 -12.21
CA ALA A 431 -9.44 5.79 -13.49
C ALA A 431 -10.91 6.23 -13.45
N LEU A 432 -11.78 5.42 -12.82
CA LEU A 432 -13.17 5.78 -12.58
C LEU A 432 -13.28 7.04 -11.71
N GLN A 433 -12.60 7.07 -10.57
CA GLN A 433 -12.57 8.20 -9.63
C GLN A 433 -12.08 9.49 -10.31
N LEU A 434 -11.02 9.39 -11.11
CA LEU A 434 -10.50 10.50 -11.91
C LEU A 434 -11.58 11.04 -12.86
N ARG A 435 -12.23 10.16 -13.63
CA ARG A 435 -13.27 10.58 -14.59
C ARG A 435 -14.47 11.19 -13.88
N THR A 436 -14.92 10.63 -12.76
CA THR A 436 -16.02 11.21 -11.98
C THR A 436 -15.64 12.57 -11.40
N ALA A 437 -14.40 12.73 -10.90
CA ALA A 437 -13.92 14.01 -10.42
C ALA A 437 -13.94 15.09 -11.52
N LEU A 438 -13.47 14.75 -12.72
CA LEU A 438 -13.47 15.67 -13.87
C LEU A 438 -14.89 16.05 -14.32
N LEU A 439 -15.84 15.10 -14.32
CA LEU A 439 -17.24 15.38 -14.68
C LEU A 439 -17.95 16.28 -13.66
N LEU A 440 -17.57 16.19 -12.39
CA LEU A 440 -18.13 16.99 -11.29
C LEU A 440 -17.33 18.26 -11.00
N ASP A 441 -16.30 18.57 -11.80
CA ASP A 441 -15.39 19.70 -11.63
C ASP A 441 -14.68 19.73 -10.25
N TYR A 442 -14.35 18.55 -9.73
CA TYR A 442 -13.55 18.41 -8.50
C TYR A 442 -12.07 18.25 -8.81
N ALA A 443 -11.22 18.80 -7.94
CA ALA A 443 -9.78 18.61 -7.98
C ALA A 443 -9.41 17.11 -7.95
N PRO A 444 -8.90 16.52 -9.05
CA PRO A 444 -8.70 15.07 -9.12
C PRO A 444 -7.71 14.55 -8.08
N ALA A 445 -6.71 15.35 -7.73
CA ALA A 445 -5.70 14.98 -6.74
C ALA A 445 -6.31 14.71 -5.35
N ILE A 446 -7.34 15.45 -4.96
CA ILE A 446 -8.01 15.29 -3.65
C ILE A 446 -8.88 14.03 -3.63
N ILE A 447 -9.66 13.80 -4.69
CA ILE A 447 -10.48 12.59 -4.84
C ILE A 447 -9.59 11.33 -4.88
N LEU A 448 -8.49 11.39 -5.63
CA LEU A 448 -7.54 10.27 -5.75
C LEU A 448 -6.75 10.03 -4.47
N ALA A 449 -6.47 11.07 -3.68
CA ALA A 449 -5.93 10.93 -2.34
C ALA A 449 -6.93 10.20 -1.42
N ALA A 450 -8.21 10.55 -1.48
CA ALA A 450 -9.28 9.87 -0.73
C ALA A 450 -9.39 8.38 -1.12
N GLN A 451 -9.38 8.10 -2.42
CA GLN A 451 -9.40 6.76 -3.01
C GLN A 451 -8.27 5.88 -2.43
N THR A 452 -7.02 6.32 -2.56
CA THR A 452 -5.88 5.51 -2.10
C THR A 452 -5.78 5.44 -0.58
N ALA A 453 -6.22 6.48 0.15
CA ALA A 453 -6.22 6.47 1.61
C ALA A 453 -7.25 5.50 2.17
N GLY A 454 -8.50 5.56 1.67
CA GLY A 454 -9.55 4.60 2.03
C GLY A 454 -9.15 3.17 1.68
N ALA A 455 -8.56 2.96 0.50
CA ALA A 455 -8.04 1.67 0.07
C ALA A 455 -6.91 1.16 1.00
N GLY A 456 -5.95 2.00 1.37
CA GLY A 456 -4.89 1.64 2.32
C GLY A 456 -5.45 1.17 3.67
N LEU A 457 -6.34 1.99 4.26
CA LEU A 457 -6.95 1.78 5.56
C LEU A 457 -7.84 0.53 5.63
N ALA A 458 -8.57 0.22 4.56
CA ALA A 458 -9.45 -0.96 4.52
C ALA A 458 -8.74 -2.25 4.11
N SER A 459 -7.61 -2.15 3.40
CA SER A 459 -6.85 -3.31 2.95
C SER A 459 -6.37 -4.21 4.10
N VAL A 460 -6.29 -3.68 5.33
CA VAL A 460 -5.83 -4.41 6.52
C VAL A 460 -6.92 -5.30 7.13
N VAL A 461 -8.20 -5.01 6.84
CA VAL A 461 -9.37 -5.77 7.32
C VAL A 461 -9.76 -6.88 6.35
N ALA A 462 -9.14 -6.92 5.18
CA ALA A 462 -9.43 -7.92 4.17
C ALA A 462 -9.24 -9.34 4.73
N PRO A 463 -10.14 -10.29 4.39
CA PRO A 463 -10.10 -11.65 4.94
C PRO A 463 -8.74 -12.32 4.81
N THR A 464 -8.05 -12.14 3.68
CA THR A 464 -6.75 -12.75 3.42
C THR A 464 -5.66 -12.30 4.40
N LYS A 465 -5.67 -11.04 4.85
CA LYS A 465 -4.69 -10.54 5.84
C LYS A 465 -5.10 -10.88 7.26
N VAL A 466 -6.40 -10.84 7.56
CA VAL A 466 -6.91 -11.22 8.87
C VAL A 466 -6.63 -12.69 9.18
N VAL A 467 -6.79 -13.59 8.20
CA VAL A 467 -6.43 -15.02 8.33
C VAL A 467 -4.95 -15.18 8.69
N VAL A 468 -4.04 -14.45 8.03
CA VAL A 468 -2.61 -14.51 8.33
C VAL A 468 -2.36 -14.07 9.78
N GLY A 469 -2.90 -12.93 10.20
CA GLY A 469 -2.75 -12.46 11.57
C GLY A 469 -3.30 -13.44 12.62
N ALA A 470 -4.54 -13.89 12.41
CA ALA A 470 -5.23 -14.82 13.30
C ALA A 470 -4.46 -16.15 13.45
N SER A 471 -3.96 -16.71 12.34
CA SER A 471 -3.17 -17.96 12.37
C SER A 471 -1.89 -17.83 13.19
N THR A 472 -1.20 -16.69 13.11
CA THR A 472 0.05 -16.45 13.85
C THR A 472 -0.16 -16.13 15.33
N ALA A 473 -1.36 -15.70 15.71
CA ALA A 473 -1.71 -15.33 17.09
C ALA A 473 -2.46 -16.43 17.86
N GLY A 474 -2.64 -17.63 17.27
CA GLY A 474 -3.41 -18.72 17.90
C GLY A 474 -4.92 -18.52 17.85
N MET A 475 -5.43 -17.77 16.87
CA MET A 475 -6.87 -17.51 16.65
C MET A 475 -7.37 -18.10 15.31
N ALA A 476 -6.71 -19.13 14.78
CA ALA A 476 -7.18 -19.82 13.58
C ALA A 476 -8.63 -20.31 13.77
N GLY A 477 -9.51 -20.03 12.81
CA GLY A 477 -10.94 -20.33 12.89
C GLY A 477 -11.78 -19.29 13.65
N ARG A 478 -11.16 -18.25 14.22
CA ARG A 478 -11.83 -17.14 14.92
C ARG A 478 -11.64 -15.79 14.21
N GLU A 479 -11.40 -15.82 12.90
CA GLU A 479 -11.13 -14.64 12.07
C GLU A 479 -12.30 -13.64 12.11
N GLY A 480 -13.54 -14.12 12.23
CA GLY A 480 -14.73 -13.28 12.32
C GLY A 480 -14.71 -12.33 13.53
N GLU A 481 -14.12 -12.73 14.66
CA GLU A 481 -13.97 -11.87 15.83
C GLU A 481 -13.00 -10.72 15.55
N VAL A 482 -11.87 -11.04 14.90
CA VAL A 482 -10.86 -10.04 14.48
C VAL A 482 -11.47 -9.07 13.47
N MET A 483 -12.15 -9.58 12.43
CA MET A 483 -12.78 -8.75 11.41
C MET A 483 -13.81 -7.81 12.02
N ARG A 484 -14.66 -8.29 12.94
CA ARG A 484 -15.68 -7.45 13.60
C ARG A 484 -15.03 -6.32 14.39
N ALA A 485 -13.95 -6.60 15.12
CA ALA A 485 -13.21 -5.57 15.85
C ALA A 485 -12.59 -4.54 14.90
N LEU A 486 -11.96 -5.00 13.82
CA LEU A 486 -11.29 -4.14 12.84
C LEU A 486 -12.26 -3.27 12.03
N LEU A 487 -13.43 -3.79 11.65
CA LEU A 487 -14.42 -3.04 10.86
C LEU A 487 -14.85 -1.75 11.54
N VAL A 488 -14.97 -1.73 12.86
CA VAL A 488 -15.31 -0.52 13.62
C VAL A 488 -14.21 0.54 13.48
N TYR A 489 -12.97 0.17 13.78
CA TYR A 489 -11.83 1.09 13.73
C TYR A 489 -11.54 1.58 12.31
N THR A 490 -11.56 0.68 11.33
CA THR A 490 -11.36 1.03 9.92
C THR A 490 -12.50 1.90 9.41
N GLY A 491 -13.76 1.61 9.75
CA GLY A 491 -14.90 2.44 9.37
C GLY A 491 -14.76 3.88 9.86
N LEU A 492 -14.31 4.08 11.10
CA LEU A 492 -14.01 5.41 11.65
C LEU A 492 -12.89 6.12 10.87
N LEU A 493 -11.83 5.40 10.49
CA LEU A 493 -10.73 5.97 9.72
C LEU A 493 -11.13 6.33 8.28
N VAL A 494 -11.95 5.52 7.61
CA VAL A 494 -12.47 5.82 6.26
C VAL A 494 -13.45 6.99 6.32
N LEU A 495 -14.29 7.06 7.36
CA LEU A 495 -15.16 8.22 7.59
C LEU A 495 -14.33 9.50 7.79
N LEU A 496 -13.25 9.44 8.56
CA LEU A 496 -12.32 10.56 8.72
C LEU A 496 -11.78 11.03 7.36
N ILE A 497 -11.33 10.12 6.49
CA ILE A 497 -10.88 10.49 5.13
C ILE A 497 -12.01 11.13 4.33
N SER A 498 -13.24 10.63 4.44
CA SER A 498 -14.41 11.22 3.76
C SER A 498 -14.64 12.68 4.18
N CYS A 499 -14.57 12.96 5.49
CA CYS A 499 -14.68 14.32 6.02
C CYS A 499 -13.52 15.21 5.59
N LEU A 500 -12.29 14.69 5.59
CA LEU A 500 -11.11 15.43 5.11
C LEU A 500 -11.21 15.75 3.62
N THR A 501 -11.81 14.86 2.82
CA THR A 501 -12.02 15.06 1.39
C THR A 501 -12.95 16.23 1.13
N LEU A 502 -14.08 16.29 1.84
CA LEU A 502 -14.98 17.45 1.78
C LEU A 502 -14.30 18.74 2.23
N ALA A 503 -13.61 18.71 3.36
CA ALA A 503 -12.93 19.89 3.89
C ALA A 503 -11.87 20.41 2.92
N ALA A 504 -11.08 19.53 2.31
CA ALA A 504 -10.07 19.89 1.33
C ALA A 504 -10.69 20.52 0.06
N LEU A 505 -11.78 19.96 -0.47
CA LEU A 505 -12.48 20.52 -1.64
C LEU A 505 -13.24 21.82 -1.37
N TRP A 506 -13.39 22.21 -0.10
CA TRP A 506 -14.00 23.50 0.25
C TRP A 506 -12.95 24.60 0.43
N LEU A 507 -11.71 24.22 0.73
CA LEU A 507 -10.57 25.14 0.92
C LEU A 507 -9.88 25.51 -0.41
N PHE A 508 -10.11 24.74 -1.47
CA PHE A 508 -9.63 24.95 -2.84
C PHE A 508 -10.82 25.09 -3.77
#